data_AF-A0A3M0XWS2-F1
#
_entry.id   AF-A0A3M0XWS2-F1
#
_cell.length_a   1.000
_cell.length_b   1.000
_cell.length_c   1.000
_cell.angle_alpha   90.00
_cell.angle_beta   90.00
_cell.angle_gamma   90.00
#
_symmetry.space_group_name_H-M   'P 1'
#
loop_
_entity.id
_entity.type
_entity.pdbx_description
1 polymer ?
#
loop_
_entity_poly.entity_id
_entity_poly.type
_entity_poly.pdbx_seq_one_letter_code
_entity_poly.pdbx_strand_id
1 'polypeptide(L)'
;MSLSSPRLCERRPRRRAAQRNGRVALGEKGRKTRSAACARGVFRLGEAPRACLVCAQPLRPRQAGFTLIEILISLGIIALLIALTSASLRNALASARAFKCQAKLRDLAFDFIVFGDPSMRTVRGNDKTLPRERFHVATFQEAKYKIDEFWGWGEDNREARVPNTEPALEPLRCPEVEQREFVFRRNASAGQGAIATPQAVSYTFNARLALGARIDRFGRPRITELAPSFDLLDEGAVPLVWDAEGEQARRQRQFAEFSAPPLPQRPGAPPDYIFFNGLRWFPAMRHSNTMHVAFVGGQVKRTSHPLREPGWKWGYTAKP
;
A
#
# COMPACT_ATOMS: atom_id res chain seq x y z
N MET A 1 9.44 45.47 43.12
CA MET A 1 9.40 46.74 42.36
C MET A 1 10.25 46.59 41.11
N SER A 2 9.68 46.98 39.97
CA SER A 2 10.28 47.15 38.64
C SER A 2 10.73 45.91 37.85
N LEU A 3 9.81 45.47 36.98
CA LEU A 3 10.01 44.66 35.78
C LEU A 3 10.65 45.53 34.68
N SER A 4 11.58 44.98 33.89
CA SER A 4 12.06 45.60 32.64
C SER A 4 11.97 44.59 31.49
N SER A 5 10.97 44.79 30.63
CA SER A 5 10.78 44.12 29.35
C SER A 5 11.68 44.71 28.25
N PRO A 6 12.26 43.90 27.36
CA PRO A 6 12.73 44.37 26.08
C PRO A 6 11.70 44.12 24.96
N ARG A 7 11.13 45.24 24.50
CA ARG A 7 10.82 45.65 23.11
C ARG A 7 10.48 44.57 22.08
N LEU A 8 9.19 44.56 21.72
CA LEU A 8 8.61 44.00 20.50
C LEU A 8 9.25 44.62 19.26
N CYS A 9 9.81 43.79 18.38
CA CYS A 9 10.16 44.16 17.01
C CYS A 9 8.96 43.88 16.12
N GLU A 10 8.23 44.94 15.76
CA GLU A 10 7.25 44.94 14.66
C GLU A 10 7.91 44.42 13.37
N ARG A 11 7.37 43.34 12.80
CA ARG A 11 7.63 42.95 11.41
C ARG A 11 6.35 43.07 10.59
N ARG A 12 6.47 43.94 9.58
CA ARG A 12 5.49 44.34 8.56
C ARG A 12 4.81 43.17 7.84
N PRO A 13 3.59 43.38 7.31
CA PRO A 13 2.88 42.38 6.52
C PRO A 13 3.52 42.25 5.13
N ARG A 14 4.00 41.04 4.80
CA ARG A 14 4.42 40.71 3.42
C ARG A 14 3.18 40.46 2.56
N ARG A 15 2.96 41.40 1.64
CA ARG A 15 2.09 41.27 0.47
C ARG A 15 2.53 40.12 -0.45
N ARG A 16 1.52 39.42 -0.97
CA ARG A 16 1.42 38.77 -2.31
C ARG A 16 2.49 37.74 -2.70
N ALA A 17 2.06 36.48 -2.74
CA ALA A 17 2.42 35.57 -3.82
C ALA A 17 1.20 34.68 -4.13
N ALA A 18 0.43 35.09 -5.13
CA ALA A 18 -0.60 34.25 -5.73
C ALA A 18 0.10 33.04 -6.37
N GLN A 19 -0.10 31.85 -5.79
CA GLN A 19 0.33 30.61 -6.40
C GLN A 19 -0.52 30.36 -7.64
N ARG A 20 0.14 30.55 -8.79
CA ARG A 20 -0.29 30.11 -10.11
C ARG A 20 -0.62 28.61 -10.05
N ASN A 21 -1.88 28.29 -10.25
CA ASN A 21 -2.34 26.96 -10.64
C ASN A 21 -1.61 26.52 -11.91
N GLY A 22 -0.66 25.59 -11.76
CA GLY A 22 -0.07 24.83 -12.85
C GLY A 22 -1.10 23.86 -13.43
N ARG A 23 -1.99 24.37 -14.29
CA ARG A 23 -2.74 23.54 -15.23
C ARG A 23 -1.71 22.91 -16.18
N VAL A 24 -1.41 21.64 -15.95
CA VAL A 24 -0.80 20.79 -16.98
C VAL A 24 -1.83 20.67 -18.09
N ALA A 25 -1.64 21.47 -19.14
CA ALA A 25 -2.36 21.34 -20.39
C ALA A 25 -2.00 19.97 -20.98
N LEU A 26 -2.93 19.02 -20.85
CA LEU A 26 -2.94 17.82 -21.69
C LEU A 26 -3.01 18.31 -23.13
N GLY A 27 -1.91 18.10 -23.85
CA GLY A 27 -1.81 18.39 -25.27
C GLY A 27 -2.83 17.58 -26.04
N GLU A 28 -3.94 18.22 -26.42
CA GLU A 28 -4.76 17.81 -27.54
C GLU A 28 -3.89 17.85 -28.80
N LYS A 29 -3.39 16.66 -29.19
CA LYS A 29 -2.84 16.47 -30.53
C LYS A 29 -3.98 16.62 -31.53
N GLY A 30 -4.12 17.84 -32.03
CA GLY A 30 -4.97 18.21 -33.14
C GLY A 30 -4.74 17.26 -34.32
N ARG A 31 -5.79 16.50 -34.63
CA ARG A 31 -5.92 15.71 -35.85
C ARG A 31 -6.12 16.70 -37.01
N LYS A 32 -5.01 17.16 -37.58
CA LYS A 32 -4.99 17.98 -38.80
C LYS A 32 -5.67 17.20 -39.92
N THR A 33 -6.86 17.64 -40.30
CA THR A 33 -7.50 17.32 -41.57
C THR A 33 -6.61 17.84 -42.69
N ARG A 34 -5.86 16.94 -43.34
CA ARG A 34 -5.18 17.22 -44.60
C ARG A 34 -6.23 17.22 -45.71
N SER A 35 -6.82 18.37 -45.96
CA SER A 35 -7.50 18.67 -47.22
C SER A 35 -6.78 19.87 -47.83
N ALA A 36 -5.87 19.61 -48.77
CA ALA A 36 -5.35 20.62 -49.68
C ALA A 36 -4.61 19.95 -50.85
N ALA A 37 -5.02 20.38 -52.04
CA ALA A 37 -4.16 20.61 -53.21
C ALA A 37 -3.56 19.37 -53.90
N CYS A 38 -4.33 18.78 -54.81
CA CYS A 38 -3.77 18.30 -56.07
C CYS A 38 -4.22 19.28 -57.17
N ALA A 39 -3.41 20.31 -57.37
CA ALA A 39 -3.60 21.33 -58.39
C ALA A 39 -2.38 21.33 -59.33
N ARG A 40 -2.68 21.30 -60.64
CA ARG A 40 -1.87 21.82 -61.75
C ARG A 40 -0.59 21.05 -62.13
N GLY A 41 -0.79 19.98 -62.90
CA GLY A 41 0.17 19.57 -63.93
C GLY A 41 -0.26 20.13 -65.29
N VAL A 42 0.46 21.13 -65.79
CA VAL A 42 0.35 21.65 -67.16
C VAL A 42 1.02 20.65 -68.08
N PHE A 43 0.23 19.80 -68.74
CA PHE A 43 0.72 18.94 -69.82
C PHE A 43 0.63 19.70 -71.15
N ARG A 44 1.78 19.81 -71.82
CA ARG A 44 1.93 20.42 -73.14
C ARG A 44 1.20 19.61 -74.21
N LEU A 45 0.60 20.35 -75.13
CA LEU A 45 -0.01 19.90 -76.37
C LEU A 45 1.05 19.23 -77.27
N GLY A 46 0.74 18.03 -77.75
CA GLY A 46 1.56 17.28 -78.70
C GLY A 46 0.91 15.93 -79.03
N GLU A 47 -0.02 15.98 -79.99
CA GLU A 47 -0.48 14.88 -80.86
C GLU A 47 -1.24 13.69 -80.24
N ALA A 48 -2.45 13.46 -80.78
CA ALA A 48 -3.30 12.32 -80.49
C ALA A 48 -2.81 11.05 -81.21
N PRO A 49 -3.19 9.85 -80.72
CA PRO A 49 -4.32 9.23 -81.42
C PRO A 49 -5.46 8.82 -80.48
N ARG A 50 -6.64 8.95 -81.07
CA ARG A 50 -7.95 8.54 -80.58
C ARG A 50 -7.96 7.03 -80.35
N ALA A 51 -7.78 6.60 -79.12
CA ALA A 51 -8.25 5.29 -78.67
C ALA A 51 -9.60 5.48 -77.97
N CYS A 52 -10.59 4.74 -78.43
CA CYS A 52 -11.97 4.78 -77.99
C CYS A 52 -12.05 4.50 -76.47
N LEU A 53 -12.28 5.54 -75.65
CA LEU A 53 -12.51 5.44 -74.20
C LEU A 53 -13.92 4.96 -73.84
N VAL A 54 -14.70 4.51 -74.84
CA VAL A 54 -16.02 3.93 -74.64
C VAL A 54 -15.89 2.42 -74.80
N CYS A 55 -16.21 1.67 -73.73
CA CYS A 55 -16.31 0.20 -73.63
C CYS A 55 -15.20 -0.58 -72.87
N ALA A 56 -14.46 0.02 -71.94
CA ALA A 56 -13.75 -0.74 -70.92
C ALA A 56 -14.16 -0.28 -69.51
N GLN A 57 -15.41 -0.55 -69.12
CA GLN A 57 -15.74 -0.49 -67.70
C GLN A 57 -14.95 -1.62 -67.01
N PRO A 58 -14.09 -1.32 -66.02
CA PRO A 58 -13.46 -2.37 -65.24
C PRO A 58 -14.60 -3.18 -64.61
N LEU A 59 -14.67 -4.46 -64.96
CA LEU A 59 -15.59 -5.41 -64.34
C LEU A 59 -15.45 -5.22 -62.83
N ARG A 60 -16.50 -4.67 -62.19
CA ARG A 60 -16.54 -4.54 -60.74
C ARG A 60 -16.20 -5.93 -60.20
N PRO A 61 -15.10 -6.08 -59.44
CA PRO A 61 -14.78 -7.36 -58.86
C PRO A 61 -16.02 -7.79 -58.07
N ARG A 62 -16.58 -8.95 -58.43
CA ARG A 62 -17.69 -9.55 -57.68
C ARG A 62 -17.22 -9.65 -56.25
N GLN A 63 -17.82 -8.84 -55.38
CA GLN A 63 -17.56 -8.95 -53.95
C GLN A 63 -18.04 -10.34 -53.54
N ALA A 64 -17.12 -11.22 -53.21
CA ALA A 64 -17.44 -12.48 -52.56
C ALA A 64 -18.10 -12.13 -51.22
N GLY A 65 -19.40 -12.36 -51.13
CA GLY A 65 -20.13 -12.19 -49.87
C GLY A 65 -19.69 -13.27 -48.89
N PHE A 66 -19.36 -12.87 -47.67
CA PHE A 66 -19.17 -13.81 -46.58
C PHE A 66 -20.46 -14.60 -46.36
N THR A 67 -20.34 -15.92 -46.35
CA THR A 67 -21.46 -16.79 -46.01
C THR A 67 -21.77 -16.67 -44.52
N LEU A 68 -23.04 -16.86 -44.14
CA LEU A 68 -23.45 -16.85 -42.74
C LEU A 68 -22.66 -17.87 -41.90
N ILE A 69 -22.33 -19.01 -42.50
CA ILE A 69 -21.60 -20.10 -41.85
C ILE A 69 -20.13 -19.72 -41.55
N GLU A 70 -19.47 -18.98 -42.45
CA GLU A 70 -18.09 -18.50 -42.22
C GLU A 70 -18.02 -17.54 -41.02
N ILE A 71 -19.03 -16.66 -40.88
CA ILE A 71 -19.11 -15.74 -39.73
C ILE A 71 -19.35 -16.54 -38.43
N LEU A 72 -20.23 -17.53 -38.47
CA LEU A 72 -20.57 -18.35 -37.29
C LEU A 72 -19.35 -19.13 -36.77
N ILE A 73 -18.61 -19.81 -37.65
CA ILE A 73 -17.42 -20.57 -37.28
C ILE A 73 -16.33 -19.64 -36.71
N SER A 74 -16.13 -18.47 -37.34
CA SER A 74 -15.12 -17.50 -36.90
C SER A 74 -15.39 -16.98 -35.50
N LEU A 75 -16.65 -16.67 -35.18
CA LEU A 75 -17.04 -16.26 -33.83
C LEU A 75 -16.86 -17.40 -32.81
N GLY A 76 -17.11 -18.65 -33.22
CA GLY A 76 -16.83 -19.84 -32.39
C GLY A 76 -15.35 -19.95 -32.01
N ILE A 77 -14.45 -19.79 -32.98
CA ILE A 77 -13.00 -19.83 -32.73
C ILE A 77 -12.55 -18.67 -31.84
N ILE A 78 -13.03 -17.45 -32.09
CA ILE A 78 -12.68 -16.27 -31.27
C ILE A 78 -13.15 -16.46 -29.83
N ALA A 79 -14.38 -16.94 -29.61
CA ALA A 79 -14.90 -17.21 -28.28
C ALA A 79 -14.04 -18.24 -27.52
N LEU A 80 -13.60 -19.31 -28.19
CA LEU A 80 -12.71 -20.31 -27.63
C LEU A 80 -11.34 -19.73 -27.23
N LEU A 81 -10.75 -18.90 -28.09
CA LEU A 81 -9.45 -18.25 -27.82
C LEU A 81 -9.54 -17.26 -26.64
N ILE A 82 -10.63 -16.49 -26.54
CA ILE A 82 -10.88 -15.60 -25.41
C ILE A 82 -11.05 -16.40 -24.11
N ALA A 83 -11.78 -17.52 -24.14
CA ALA A 83 -11.94 -18.36 -22.96
C ALA A 83 -10.60 -18.86 -22.41
N LEU A 84 -9.72 -19.39 -23.28
CA LEU A 84 -8.39 -19.89 -22.88
C LEU A 84 -7.46 -18.78 -22.37
N THR A 85 -7.45 -17.62 -23.04
CA THR A 85 -6.60 -16.49 -22.64
C THR A 85 -7.07 -15.83 -21.34
N SER A 86 -8.38 -15.79 -21.10
CA SER A 86 -8.96 -15.19 -19.89
C SER A 86 -8.50 -15.91 -18.61
N ALA A 87 -8.37 -17.24 -18.62
CA ALA A 87 -7.89 -18.01 -17.49
C ALA A 87 -6.42 -17.71 -17.17
N SER A 88 -5.56 -17.66 -18.20
CA SER A 88 -4.13 -17.32 -18.05
C SER A 88 -3.94 -15.90 -17.52
N LEU A 89 -4.72 -14.93 -18.03
CA LEU A 89 -4.64 -13.54 -17.59
C LEU A 89 -4.99 -13.37 -16.11
N ARG A 90 -5.98 -14.10 -15.59
CA ARG A 90 -6.34 -14.06 -14.16
C ARG A 90 -5.17 -14.50 -13.26
N ASN A 91 -4.48 -15.57 -13.63
CA ASN A 91 -3.31 -16.07 -12.89
C ASN A 91 -2.12 -15.09 -12.94
N ALA A 92 -1.90 -14.47 -14.10
CA ALA A 92 -0.88 -13.44 -14.27
C ALA A 92 -1.17 -12.20 -13.42
N LEU A 93 -2.43 -11.73 -13.40
CA LEU A 93 -2.86 -10.60 -12.57
C LEU A 93 -2.74 -10.90 -11.07
N ALA A 94 -3.12 -12.11 -10.63
CA ALA A 94 -2.95 -12.54 -9.25
C ALA A 94 -1.46 -12.53 -8.84
N SER A 95 -0.59 -13.10 -9.68
CA SER A 95 0.86 -13.09 -9.45
C SER A 95 1.43 -11.67 -9.37
N ALA A 96 0.97 -10.77 -10.24
CA ALA A 96 1.38 -9.37 -10.24
C ALA A 96 0.91 -8.62 -8.97
N ARG A 97 -0.29 -8.92 -8.44
CA ARG A 97 -0.77 -8.34 -7.18
C ARG A 97 0.01 -8.87 -5.98
N ALA A 98 0.28 -10.17 -5.94
CA ALA A 98 1.13 -10.78 -4.92
C ALA A 98 2.53 -10.15 -4.91
N PHE A 99 3.15 -9.96 -6.07
CA PHE A 99 4.44 -9.28 -6.20
C PHE A 99 4.38 -7.84 -5.68
N LYS A 100 3.32 -7.08 -5.98
CA LYS A 100 3.12 -5.74 -5.44
C LYS A 100 2.98 -5.73 -3.91
N CYS A 101 2.29 -6.71 -3.30
CA CYS A 101 2.20 -6.81 -1.84
C CYS A 101 3.58 -7.14 -1.23
N GLN A 102 4.37 -8.03 -1.84
CA GLN A 102 5.76 -8.29 -1.41
C GLN A 102 6.66 -7.06 -1.49
N ALA A 103 6.58 -6.30 -2.58
CA ALA A 103 7.34 -5.07 -2.74
C ALA A 103 7.00 -4.04 -1.64
N LYS A 104 5.70 -3.83 -1.39
CA LYS A 104 5.24 -2.95 -0.29
C LYS A 104 5.77 -3.41 1.07
N LEU A 105 5.72 -4.70 1.38
CA LEU A 105 6.26 -5.24 2.64
C LEU A 105 7.77 -5.01 2.78
N ARG A 106 8.50 -5.11 1.66
CA ARG A 106 9.93 -4.80 1.63
C ARG A 106 10.19 -3.32 1.89
N ASP A 107 9.42 -2.43 1.26
CA ASP A 107 9.50 -0.98 1.49
C ASP A 107 9.23 -0.65 2.96
N LEU A 108 8.21 -1.26 3.57
CA LEU A 108 7.90 -1.09 4.99
C LEU A 108 9.03 -1.54 5.91
N ALA A 109 9.70 -2.66 5.59
CA ALA A 109 10.83 -3.14 6.37
C ALA A 109 12.04 -2.20 6.26
N PHE A 110 12.34 -1.69 5.07
CA PHE A 110 13.39 -0.68 4.90
C PHE A 110 13.07 0.62 5.62
N ASP A 111 11.83 1.08 5.50
CA ASP A 111 11.36 2.28 6.19
C ASP A 111 11.48 2.13 7.71
N PHE A 112 11.23 0.94 8.25
CA PHE A 112 11.38 0.65 9.67
C PHE A 112 12.84 0.75 10.12
N ILE A 113 13.78 0.18 9.34
CA ILE A 113 15.21 0.30 9.58
C ILE A 113 15.65 1.77 9.61
N VAL A 114 15.23 2.55 8.60
CA VAL A 114 15.54 3.99 8.49
C VAL A 114 14.92 4.78 9.65
N PHE A 115 13.71 4.41 10.07
CA PHE A 115 13.02 5.07 11.18
C PHE A 115 13.74 4.82 12.52
N GLY A 116 14.21 3.59 12.74
CA GLY A 116 14.91 3.19 13.95
C GLY A 116 16.35 3.70 14.07
N ASP A 117 16.99 4.04 12.95
CA ASP A 117 18.36 4.55 12.91
C ASP A 117 18.50 5.86 13.73
N PRO A 118 19.33 5.89 14.79
CA PRO A 118 19.52 7.08 15.63
C PRO A 118 20.28 8.22 14.92
N SER A 119 21.02 7.90 13.85
CA SER A 119 21.75 8.87 13.04
C SER A 119 20.82 9.64 12.09
N MET A 120 19.72 9.00 11.69
CA MET A 120 18.69 9.61 10.86
C MET A 120 17.81 10.53 11.72
N ARG A 121 17.75 11.82 11.37
CA ARG A 121 16.88 12.82 12.05
C ARG A 121 15.42 12.67 11.62
N THR A 122 14.86 11.49 11.74
CA THR A 122 13.43 11.27 11.52
C THR A 122 12.64 11.91 12.66
N VAL A 123 11.48 12.49 12.33
CA VAL A 123 10.57 12.99 13.35
C VAL A 123 9.95 11.76 14.02
N ARG A 124 10.37 11.45 15.25
CA ARG A 124 9.83 10.35 16.07
C ARG A 124 8.74 10.82 17.05
N GLY A 125 8.16 11.99 16.79
CA GLY A 125 6.96 12.40 17.52
C GLY A 125 7.11 12.43 19.05
N ASN A 126 6.33 11.65 19.78
CA ASN A 126 6.24 11.60 21.24
C ASN A 126 7.38 10.79 21.86
N ASP A 127 8.10 10.01 21.05
CA ASP A 127 9.29 9.24 21.46
C ASP A 127 10.51 10.12 21.75
N LYS A 128 10.40 11.45 21.66
CA LYS A 128 11.47 12.38 22.00
C LYS A 128 11.96 12.26 23.44
N THR A 129 11.14 11.69 24.32
CA THR A 129 11.48 11.45 25.73
C THR A 129 12.29 10.16 25.95
N LEU A 130 12.30 9.26 24.98
CA LEU A 130 13.06 8.03 25.03
C LEU A 130 14.54 8.28 24.68
N PRO A 131 15.45 7.36 25.09
CA PRO A 131 16.81 7.33 24.55
C PRO A 131 16.78 7.30 23.02
N ARG A 132 17.78 7.92 22.38
CA ARG A 132 17.83 8.05 20.90
C ARG A 132 17.82 6.70 20.19
N GLU A 133 18.28 5.64 20.83
CA GLU A 133 18.32 4.30 20.26
C GLU A 133 17.00 3.55 20.37
N ARG A 134 15.96 4.13 20.99
CA ARG A 134 14.67 3.49 21.25
C ARG A 134 13.53 4.25 20.57
N PHE A 135 12.49 3.52 20.20
CA PHE A 135 11.24 4.07 19.65
C PHE A 135 10.11 3.04 19.81
N HIS A 136 8.87 3.48 19.86
CA HIS A 136 7.72 2.59 19.84
C HIS A 136 7.37 2.18 18.41
N VAL A 137 7.05 0.90 18.20
CA VAL A 137 6.55 0.41 16.90
C VAL A 137 5.24 1.11 16.51
N ALA A 138 4.42 1.50 17.50
CA ALA A 138 3.21 2.29 17.28
C ALA A 138 3.50 3.62 16.59
N THR A 139 4.52 4.35 17.04
CA THR A 139 4.93 5.63 16.46
C THR A 139 5.38 5.49 14.99
N PHE A 140 6.09 4.41 14.66
CA PHE A 140 6.41 4.10 13.26
C PHE A 140 5.13 3.90 12.42
N GLN A 141 4.20 3.11 12.95
CA GLN A 141 2.94 2.84 12.27
C GLN A 141 2.09 4.12 12.11
N GLU A 142 2.07 4.98 13.11
CA GLU A 142 1.38 6.27 13.08
C GLU A 142 1.96 7.20 12.03
N ALA A 143 3.29 7.23 11.90
CA ALA A 143 3.96 7.96 10.83
C ALA A 143 3.58 7.41 9.44
N LYS A 144 3.39 6.09 9.30
CA LYS A 144 2.93 5.49 8.03
C LYS A 144 1.48 5.84 7.72
N TYR A 145 0.57 5.75 8.69
CA TYR A 145 -0.83 6.11 8.48
C TYR A 145 -1.09 7.62 8.52
N LYS A 146 -0.10 8.44 8.89
CA LYS A 146 -0.25 9.88 9.13
C LYS A 146 -1.37 10.17 10.13
N ILE A 147 -1.37 9.45 11.25
CA ILE A 147 -2.37 9.55 12.33
C ILE A 147 -1.70 10.08 13.61
N ASP A 148 -2.52 10.32 14.63
CA ASP A 148 -2.10 10.92 15.90
C ASP A 148 -1.27 12.20 15.72
N GLU A 149 -0.05 12.24 16.25
CA GLU A 149 0.87 13.37 16.11
C GLU A 149 1.41 13.58 14.69
N PHE A 150 1.27 12.59 13.82
CA PHE A 150 1.61 12.66 12.40
C PHE A 150 0.41 13.01 11.53
N TRP A 151 -0.65 13.57 12.10
CA TRP A 151 -1.91 13.87 11.41
C TRP A 151 -1.69 14.61 10.08
N GLY A 152 -1.90 13.89 8.97
CA GLY A 152 -1.65 14.39 7.62
C GLY A 152 -2.91 14.74 6.83
N TRP A 153 -4.09 14.74 7.48
CA TRP A 153 -5.40 14.74 6.82
C TRP A 153 -6.19 16.04 6.97
N GLY A 154 -5.49 17.17 7.13
CA GLY A 154 -6.07 18.51 7.28
C GLY A 154 -6.28 18.93 8.73
N GLU A 155 -6.08 20.22 9.03
CA GLU A 155 -5.97 20.74 10.39
C GLU A 155 -7.27 20.76 11.20
N ASP A 156 -8.45 20.71 10.56
CA ASP A 156 -9.75 20.81 11.24
C ASP A 156 -10.54 19.50 11.29
N ASN A 157 -10.05 18.47 10.59
CA ASN A 157 -10.76 17.20 10.47
C ASN A 157 -10.57 16.35 11.73
N ARG A 158 -11.66 16.07 12.44
CA ARG A 158 -11.65 15.08 13.54
C ARG A 158 -11.59 13.63 13.03
N GLU A 159 -12.09 13.44 11.81
CA GLU A 159 -12.11 12.16 11.12
C GLU A 159 -11.66 12.39 9.68
N ALA A 160 -10.82 11.50 9.17
CA ALA A 160 -10.37 11.50 7.79
C ALA A 160 -10.84 10.23 7.10
N ARG A 161 -11.50 10.41 5.96
CA ARG A 161 -11.98 9.32 5.11
C ARG A 161 -11.10 9.24 3.88
N VAL A 162 -10.39 8.14 3.74
CA VAL A 162 -9.51 7.92 2.61
C VAL A 162 -10.22 6.96 1.66
N PRO A 163 -10.70 7.46 0.51
CA PRO A 163 -11.32 6.62 -0.48
C PRO A 163 -10.26 5.73 -1.10
N ASN A 164 -10.73 4.60 -1.58
CA ASN A 164 -9.93 3.60 -2.24
C ASN A 164 -9.20 4.09 -3.52
N THR A 165 -9.64 5.19 -4.13
CA THR A 165 -9.12 5.63 -5.43
C THR A 165 -7.70 6.17 -5.42
N GLU A 166 -7.05 6.29 -4.25
CA GLU A 166 -5.74 6.96 -4.11
C GLU A 166 -4.65 6.03 -3.54
N PRO A 167 -4.10 5.09 -4.35
CA PRO A 167 -3.08 4.13 -3.89
C PRO A 167 -1.82 4.77 -3.29
N ALA A 168 -1.50 6.01 -3.68
CA ALA A 168 -0.34 6.75 -3.19
C ALA A 168 -0.46 7.17 -1.72
N LEU A 169 -1.68 7.19 -1.16
CA LEU A 169 -1.94 7.60 0.21
C LEU A 169 -2.08 6.41 1.18
N GLU A 170 -1.93 5.18 0.70
CA GLU A 170 -2.21 3.96 1.48
C GLU A 170 -0.98 3.04 1.57
N PRO A 171 0.02 3.38 2.41
CA PRO A 171 1.25 2.58 2.54
C PRO A 171 0.97 1.17 3.09
N LEU A 172 -0.10 1.00 3.86
CA LEU A 172 -0.40 -0.23 4.61
C LEU A 172 -1.60 -1.03 4.07
N ARG A 173 -1.77 -1.06 2.74
CA ARG A 173 -2.81 -1.86 2.06
C ARG A 173 -2.23 -2.80 1.01
N CYS A 174 -2.74 -4.04 1.00
CA CYS A 174 -2.44 -5.01 -0.04
C CYS A 174 -3.46 -4.89 -1.19
N PRO A 175 -3.01 -4.73 -2.46
CA PRO A 175 -3.89 -4.66 -3.64
C PRO A 175 -4.80 -5.89 -3.89
N GLU A 176 -4.64 -7.00 -3.16
CA GLU A 176 -5.56 -8.14 -3.26
C GLU A 176 -6.81 -8.02 -2.39
N VAL A 177 -6.78 -7.18 -1.36
CA VAL A 177 -7.93 -7.00 -0.46
C VAL A 177 -8.97 -6.13 -1.15
N GLU A 178 -10.24 -6.53 -1.07
CA GLU A 178 -11.36 -5.68 -1.49
C GLU A 178 -11.24 -4.34 -0.78
N GLN A 179 -11.15 -3.30 -1.58
CA GLN A 179 -10.66 -2.04 -1.09
C GLN A 179 -11.78 -1.28 -0.38
N ARG A 180 -11.74 -1.28 0.95
CA ARG A 180 -12.70 -0.58 1.82
C ARG A 180 -12.22 0.84 2.11
N GLU A 181 -13.10 1.72 2.55
CA GLU A 181 -12.70 3.07 2.99
C GLU A 181 -11.88 2.98 4.29
N PHE A 182 -10.74 3.67 4.36
CA PHE A 182 -10.08 3.90 5.65
C PHE A 182 -10.75 5.09 6.34
N VAL A 183 -11.09 4.89 7.61
CA VAL A 183 -11.59 5.96 8.46
C VAL A 183 -10.59 6.15 9.59
N PHE A 184 -9.92 7.29 9.62
CA PHE A 184 -8.96 7.64 10.65
C PHE A 184 -9.56 8.64 11.63
N ARG A 185 -9.30 8.45 12.93
CA ARG A 185 -9.70 9.37 13.99
C ARG A 185 -8.49 10.17 14.45
N ARG A 186 -8.66 11.47 14.60
CA ARG A 186 -7.63 12.35 15.13
C ARG A 186 -7.48 12.18 16.65
N ASN A 187 -6.27 12.41 17.16
CA ASN A 187 -5.93 12.29 18.59
C ASN A 187 -6.17 10.89 19.17
N ALA A 188 -6.03 9.87 18.34
CA ALA A 188 -6.02 8.48 18.75
C ALA A 188 -4.77 7.83 18.15
N SER A 189 -4.06 7.02 18.95
CA SER A 189 -2.91 6.24 18.51
C SER A 189 -3.32 4.96 17.80
N ALA A 190 -2.40 4.35 17.06
CA ALA A 190 -2.68 3.09 16.33
C ALA A 190 -3.19 1.97 17.26
N GLY A 191 -2.76 1.95 18.52
CA GLY A 191 -3.23 0.99 19.54
C GLY A 191 -4.54 1.38 20.26
N GLN A 192 -5.08 2.58 20.00
CA GLN A 192 -6.25 3.15 20.70
C GLN A 192 -7.41 3.42 19.75
N GLY A 193 -7.44 2.77 18.59
CA GLY A 193 -8.55 2.88 17.64
C GLY A 193 -8.48 4.12 16.75
N ALA A 194 -7.27 4.58 16.43
CA ALA A 194 -7.05 5.55 15.35
C ALA A 194 -7.67 5.08 14.02
N ILE A 195 -7.60 3.79 13.72
CA ILE A 195 -8.19 3.20 12.53
C ILE A 195 -9.59 2.69 12.89
N ALA A 196 -10.62 3.45 12.54
CA ALA A 196 -12.00 3.09 12.86
C ALA A 196 -12.55 1.94 11.98
N THR A 197 -11.88 1.61 10.88
CA THR A 197 -12.22 0.49 9.99
C THR A 197 -11.14 -0.60 10.00
N PRO A 198 -11.02 -1.40 11.09
CA PRO A 198 -10.00 -2.45 11.19
C PRO A 198 -10.08 -3.46 10.05
N GLN A 199 -11.26 -3.68 9.46
CA GLN A 199 -11.45 -4.52 8.28
C GLN A 199 -10.72 -4.05 7.01
N ALA A 200 -10.29 -2.79 6.95
CA ALA A 200 -9.52 -2.25 5.83
C ALA A 200 -8.01 -2.47 5.97
N VAL A 201 -7.55 -2.88 7.17
CA VAL A 201 -6.14 -3.16 7.46
C VAL A 201 -5.73 -4.46 6.76
N SER A 202 -4.69 -4.37 5.93
CA SER A 202 -4.14 -5.53 5.19
C SER A 202 -2.83 -6.06 5.75
N TYR A 203 -2.08 -5.22 6.47
CA TYR A 203 -0.83 -5.60 7.09
C TYR A 203 -0.88 -5.31 8.58
N THR A 204 -0.27 -6.18 9.38
CA THR A 204 -0.22 -6.06 10.83
C THR A 204 1.23 -6.15 11.30
N PHE A 205 1.56 -5.40 12.35
CA PHE A 205 2.89 -5.43 12.95
C PHE A 205 2.96 -6.46 14.07
N ASN A 206 4.17 -6.92 14.34
CA ASN A 206 4.42 -7.85 15.43
C ASN A 206 4.08 -7.22 16.78
N ALA A 207 2.99 -7.69 17.38
CA ALA A 207 2.52 -7.18 18.65
C ALA A 207 3.54 -7.38 19.79
N ARG A 208 4.48 -8.34 19.68
CA ARG A 208 5.55 -8.57 20.67
C ARG A 208 6.68 -7.56 20.62
N LEU A 209 6.75 -6.77 19.55
CA LEU A 209 7.65 -5.63 19.44
C LEU A 209 7.02 -4.36 20.02
N ALA A 210 5.69 -4.31 20.11
CA ALA A 210 4.94 -3.15 20.60
C ALA A 210 4.45 -3.31 22.04
N LEU A 211 4.15 -4.54 22.47
CA LEU A 211 3.47 -4.83 23.73
C LEU A 211 4.21 -5.92 24.50
N GLY A 212 4.36 -5.68 25.80
CA GLY A 212 4.93 -6.62 26.77
C GLY A 212 3.99 -6.81 27.95
N ALA A 213 4.26 -7.87 28.69
CA ALA A 213 3.61 -8.19 29.95
C ALA A 213 4.56 -7.90 31.11
N ARG A 214 4.14 -7.05 32.06
CA ARG A 214 4.87 -6.81 33.30
C ARG A 214 3.97 -7.14 34.49
N ILE A 215 4.52 -7.83 35.48
CA ILE A 215 3.84 -8.03 36.76
C ILE A 215 4.04 -6.77 37.61
N ASP A 216 2.95 -6.15 38.05
CA ASP A 216 3.03 -5.00 38.97
C ASP A 216 3.43 -5.45 40.39
N ARG A 217 3.68 -4.49 41.28
CA ARG A 217 4.07 -4.76 42.67
C ARG A 217 3.06 -5.61 43.46
N PHE A 218 1.84 -5.81 42.95
CA PHE A 218 0.78 -6.60 43.57
C PHE A 218 0.60 -7.97 42.91
N GLY A 219 1.53 -8.39 42.06
CA GLY A 219 1.42 -9.66 41.35
C GLY A 219 0.43 -9.63 40.19
N ARG A 220 -0.10 -8.46 39.80
CA ARG A 220 -1.11 -8.38 38.73
C ARG A 220 -0.44 -8.18 37.37
N PRO A 221 -0.87 -8.91 36.34
CA PRO A 221 -0.41 -8.68 34.97
C PRO A 221 -0.84 -7.30 34.44
N ARG A 222 0.11 -6.53 33.93
CA ARG A 222 -0.10 -5.23 33.26
C ARG A 222 0.50 -5.28 31.86
N ILE A 223 -0.29 -4.88 30.87
CA ILE A 223 0.22 -4.62 29.52
C ILE A 223 1.06 -3.35 29.59
N THR A 224 2.26 -3.40 29.02
CA THR A 224 3.18 -2.26 28.93
C THR A 224 3.60 -2.10 27.48
N GLU A 225 3.68 -0.87 26.99
CA GLU A 225 4.23 -0.60 25.66
C GLU A 225 5.75 -0.82 25.69
N LEU A 226 6.27 -1.41 24.62
CA LEU A 226 7.70 -1.67 24.46
C LEU A 226 8.29 -0.69 23.46
N ALA A 227 9.48 -0.19 23.79
CA ALA A 227 10.30 0.62 22.91
C ALA A 227 11.57 -0.15 22.56
N PRO A 228 11.56 -1.01 21.52
CA PRO A 228 12.75 -1.76 21.11
C PRO A 228 13.95 -0.84 20.90
N SER A 229 15.13 -1.31 21.32
CA SER A 229 16.40 -0.67 20.96
C SER A 229 16.77 -0.97 19.51
N PHE A 230 17.69 -0.18 18.97
CA PHE A 230 18.27 -0.37 17.65
C PHE A 230 18.92 -1.76 17.47
N ASP A 231 19.39 -2.40 18.55
CA ASP A 231 19.91 -3.78 18.51
C ASP A 231 18.88 -4.80 18.01
N LEU A 232 17.59 -4.44 18.00
CA LEU A 232 16.55 -5.21 17.30
C LEU A 232 16.94 -5.48 15.84
N LEU A 233 17.67 -4.57 15.19
CA LEU A 233 18.07 -4.73 13.80
C LEU A 233 19.07 -5.87 13.57
N ASP A 234 19.81 -6.27 14.60
CA ASP A 234 20.67 -7.46 14.56
C ASP A 234 19.85 -8.76 14.57
N GLU A 235 18.59 -8.68 14.97
CA GLU A 235 17.66 -9.79 15.05
C GLU A 235 16.90 -9.99 13.73
N GLY A 236 17.67 -10.15 12.65
CA GLY A 236 17.15 -10.19 11.29
C GLY A 236 16.08 -11.24 11.04
N ALA A 237 16.02 -12.32 11.83
CA ALA A 237 15.03 -13.40 11.71
C ALA A 237 13.70 -13.14 12.47
N VAL A 238 13.53 -11.97 13.08
CA VAL A 238 12.30 -11.57 13.76
C VAL A 238 11.27 -11.08 12.75
N PRO A 239 10.06 -11.67 12.69
CA PRO A 239 8.96 -11.14 11.90
C PRO A 239 8.59 -9.73 12.36
N LEU A 240 8.51 -8.78 11.41
CA LEU A 240 8.19 -7.38 11.67
C LEU A 240 6.73 -7.08 11.30
N VAL A 241 6.35 -7.41 10.06
CA VAL A 241 5.03 -7.09 9.49
C VAL A 241 4.61 -8.20 8.52
N TRP A 242 3.32 -8.54 8.47
CA TRP A 242 2.80 -9.59 7.59
C TRP A 242 1.36 -9.33 7.15
N ASP A 243 0.87 -10.13 6.20
CA ASP A 243 -0.52 -10.04 5.74
C ASP A 243 -1.51 -10.44 6.83
N ALA A 244 -2.51 -9.58 7.03
CA ALA A 244 -3.47 -9.68 8.12
C ALA A 244 -4.91 -9.72 7.62
N GLU A 245 -5.76 -10.45 8.35
CA GLU A 245 -7.20 -10.50 8.13
C GLU A 245 -7.92 -9.51 9.05
N GLY A 246 -7.98 -8.24 8.64
CA GLY A 246 -8.64 -7.18 9.42
C GLY A 246 -10.10 -7.50 9.77
N GLU A 247 -10.81 -8.22 8.90
CA GLU A 247 -12.18 -8.68 9.16
C GLU A 247 -12.24 -9.69 10.33
N GLN A 248 -11.24 -10.57 10.45
CA GLN A 248 -11.12 -11.48 11.59
C GLN A 248 -10.84 -10.72 12.88
N ALA A 249 -9.90 -9.75 12.86
CA ALA A 249 -9.62 -8.90 14.01
C ALA A 249 -10.88 -8.16 14.49
N ARG A 250 -11.67 -7.61 13.56
CA ARG A 250 -12.98 -6.97 13.85
C ARG A 250 -13.94 -7.93 14.56
N ARG A 251 -14.09 -9.17 14.06
CA ARG A 251 -14.95 -10.20 14.70
C ARG A 251 -14.48 -10.54 16.11
N GLN A 252 -13.18 -10.57 16.34
CA GLN A 252 -12.55 -10.81 17.64
C GLN A 252 -12.53 -9.58 18.56
N ARG A 253 -13.07 -8.43 18.10
CA ARG A 253 -13.02 -7.13 18.79
C ARG A 253 -11.59 -6.75 19.18
N GLN A 254 -10.63 -7.03 18.31
CA GLN A 254 -9.22 -6.65 18.47
C GLN A 254 -8.83 -5.60 17.43
N PHE A 255 -7.75 -4.89 17.74
CA PHE A 255 -7.04 -4.01 16.81
C PHE A 255 -6.31 -4.87 15.76
N ALA A 256 -6.51 -4.56 14.48
CA ALA A 256 -5.87 -5.26 13.35
C ALA A 256 -4.42 -4.81 13.15
N GLU A 257 -4.03 -3.70 13.76
CA GLU A 257 -2.74 -3.05 13.72
C GLU A 257 -1.62 -3.92 14.26
N PHE A 258 -1.91 -4.71 15.29
CA PHE A 258 -0.94 -5.54 15.99
C PHE A 258 -1.43 -6.97 16.13
N SER A 259 -0.64 -7.90 15.62
CA SER A 259 -0.92 -9.33 15.71
C SER A 259 0.29 -10.08 16.26
N ALA A 260 0.06 -11.17 16.96
CA ALA A 260 1.12 -12.12 17.28
C ALA A 260 0.53 -13.52 17.45
N PRO A 261 1.25 -14.57 17.05
CA PRO A 261 0.77 -15.92 17.21
C PRO A 261 0.80 -16.36 18.68
N PRO A 262 -0.11 -17.27 19.07
CA PRO A 262 0.02 -17.96 20.34
C PRO A 262 1.30 -18.80 20.30
N LEU A 263 2.10 -18.69 21.36
CA LEU A 263 3.31 -19.48 21.52
C LEU A 263 3.21 -20.29 22.81
N PRO A 264 3.81 -21.50 22.84
CA PRO A 264 3.93 -22.22 24.09
C PRO A 264 4.71 -21.36 25.09
N GLN A 265 4.19 -21.28 26.31
CA GLN A 265 4.85 -20.56 27.38
C GLN A 265 6.21 -21.20 27.65
N ARG A 266 7.28 -20.42 27.59
CA ARG A 266 8.61 -20.91 27.94
C ARG A 266 8.67 -21.14 29.45
N PRO A 267 9.27 -22.25 29.91
CA PRO A 267 9.53 -22.46 31.34
C PRO A 267 10.31 -21.26 31.92
N GLY A 268 9.80 -20.69 33.02
CA GLY A 268 10.43 -19.55 33.69
C GLY A 268 10.22 -18.18 33.02
N ALA A 269 9.63 -18.10 31.83
CA ALA A 269 9.23 -16.82 31.26
C ALA A 269 7.96 -16.30 31.96
N PRO A 270 7.83 -14.96 32.16
CA PRO A 270 6.57 -14.40 32.61
C PRO A 270 5.44 -14.84 31.67
N PRO A 271 4.24 -15.12 32.21
CA PRO A 271 3.13 -15.57 31.41
C PRO A 271 2.86 -14.57 30.30
N ASP A 272 2.93 -15.06 29.08
CA ASP A 272 2.60 -14.29 27.89
C ASP A 272 1.09 -14.29 27.65
N TYR A 273 0.35 -13.91 28.69
CA TYR A 273 -1.11 -13.98 28.74
C TYR A 273 -1.78 -13.11 27.66
N ILE A 274 -1.04 -12.16 27.07
CA ILE A 274 -1.54 -11.26 26.02
C ILE A 274 -1.81 -12.04 24.73
N PHE A 275 -0.99 -13.05 24.42
CA PHE A 275 -1.03 -13.75 23.13
C PHE A 275 -1.35 -15.23 23.24
N PHE A 276 -1.36 -15.80 24.45
CA PHE A 276 -1.51 -17.23 24.70
C PHE A 276 -2.73 -17.89 24.04
N ASN A 277 -3.88 -17.20 24.03
CA ASN A 277 -5.14 -17.75 23.52
C ASN A 277 -5.36 -17.53 22.00
N GLY A 278 -4.39 -16.95 21.30
CA GLY A 278 -4.50 -16.67 19.87
C GLY A 278 -5.55 -15.61 19.51
N LEU A 279 -6.14 -14.89 20.47
CA LEU A 279 -7.14 -13.85 20.19
C LEU A 279 -6.57 -12.71 19.35
N ARG A 280 -5.24 -12.52 19.35
CA ARG A 280 -4.54 -11.50 18.54
C ARG A 280 -3.82 -12.10 17.34
N TRP A 281 -4.21 -13.29 16.89
CA TRP A 281 -3.62 -13.95 15.73
C TRP A 281 -4.63 -14.03 14.59
N PHE A 282 -4.42 -13.19 13.57
CA PHE A 282 -5.30 -13.07 12.40
C PHE A 282 -4.50 -13.00 11.10
N PRO A 283 -3.70 -14.04 10.77
CA PRO A 283 -2.92 -14.06 9.53
C PRO A 283 -3.83 -14.19 8.31
N ALA A 284 -3.46 -13.58 7.20
CA ALA A 284 -4.19 -13.74 5.94
C ALA A 284 -3.38 -14.52 4.89
N MET A 285 -4.00 -15.54 4.31
CA MET A 285 -3.39 -16.43 3.29
C MET A 285 -3.86 -16.03 1.87
N ARG A 286 -3.74 -14.75 1.52
CA ARG A 286 -4.37 -14.19 0.30
C ARG A 286 -3.62 -14.55 -0.99
N HIS A 287 -2.31 -14.77 -0.90
CA HIS A 287 -1.43 -14.93 -2.04
C HIS A 287 -1.27 -16.40 -2.46
N SER A 288 -2.28 -16.95 -3.13
CA SER A 288 -2.29 -18.39 -3.50
C SER A 288 -2.15 -19.30 -2.28
N ASN A 289 -2.95 -19.03 -1.23
CA ASN A 289 -2.90 -19.73 0.05
C ASN A 289 -1.55 -19.60 0.79
N THR A 290 -0.85 -18.49 0.57
CA THR A 290 0.36 -18.12 1.32
C THR A 290 0.22 -16.73 1.91
N MET A 291 0.94 -16.51 3.00
CA MET A 291 1.14 -15.23 3.68
C MET A 291 2.55 -14.73 3.39
N HIS A 292 2.68 -13.44 3.13
CA HIS A 292 3.94 -12.74 3.07
C HIS A 292 4.30 -12.16 4.44
N VAL A 293 5.57 -12.26 4.79
CA VAL A 293 6.13 -11.79 6.06
C VAL A 293 7.40 -11.02 5.76
N ALA A 294 7.41 -9.74 6.13
CA ALA A 294 8.62 -8.94 6.19
C ALA A 294 9.27 -9.11 7.56
N PHE A 295 10.59 -9.16 7.56
CA PHE A 295 11.40 -9.34 8.74
C PHE A 295 12.19 -8.08 9.04
N VAL A 296 12.65 -7.94 10.28
CA VAL A 296 13.49 -6.81 10.69
C VAL A 296 14.73 -6.68 9.82
N GLY A 297 15.31 -7.79 9.34
CA GLY A 297 16.46 -7.79 8.42
C GLY A 297 16.17 -7.32 6.99
N GLY A 298 14.95 -6.86 6.70
CA GLY A 298 14.56 -6.35 5.37
C GLY A 298 14.18 -7.43 4.36
N GLN A 299 14.37 -8.72 4.67
CA GLN A 299 13.88 -9.78 3.79
C GLN A 299 12.35 -9.94 3.88
N VAL A 300 11.74 -10.37 2.77
CA VAL A 300 10.34 -10.78 2.69
C VAL A 300 10.30 -12.26 2.31
N LYS A 301 9.59 -13.08 3.09
CA LYS A 301 9.39 -14.51 2.80
C LYS A 301 7.91 -14.80 2.65
N ARG A 302 7.59 -15.88 1.93
CA ARG A 302 6.24 -16.41 1.77
C ARG A 302 6.13 -17.78 2.43
N THR A 303 4.98 -18.08 3.03
CA THR A 303 4.72 -19.40 3.63
C THR A 303 3.22 -19.68 3.72
N SER A 304 2.83 -20.95 3.70
CA SER A 304 1.49 -21.41 4.08
C SER A 304 1.42 -21.88 5.54
N HIS A 305 2.56 -22.02 6.23
CA HIS A 305 2.66 -22.57 7.58
C HIS A 305 3.60 -21.74 8.48
N PRO A 306 3.27 -20.47 8.77
CA PRO A 306 4.19 -19.52 9.39
C PRO A 306 4.78 -19.96 10.72
N LEU A 307 4.04 -20.74 11.52
CA LEU A 307 4.49 -21.22 12.83
C LEU A 307 5.42 -22.43 12.75
N ARG A 308 5.54 -23.08 11.57
CA ARG A 308 6.41 -24.24 11.34
C ARG A 308 7.70 -23.86 10.60
N GLU A 309 7.83 -22.61 10.19
CA GLU A 309 8.99 -22.15 9.44
C GLU A 309 10.25 -22.12 10.32
N PRO A 310 11.32 -22.86 9.95
CA PRO A 310 12.51 -22.92 10.76
C PRO A 310 13.23 -21.58 10.79
N GLY A 311 13.73 -21.22 11.97
CA GLY A 311 14.49 -19.99 12.20
C GLY A 311 13.66 -18.72 12.37
N TRP A 312 12.33 -18.76 12.19
CA TRP A 312 11.49 -17.58 12.39
C TRP A 312 11.32 -17.32 13.89
N LYS A 313 11.81 -16.18 14.37
CA LYS A 313 11.84 -15.84 15.81
C LYS A 313 10.52 -15.21 16.27
N TRP A 314 9.39 -15.91 16.10
CA TRP A 314 8.08 -15.44 16.56
C TRP A 314 8.03 -15.14 18.06
N GLY A 315 8.81 -15.86 18.87
CA GLY A 315 8.89 -15.67 20.32
C GLY A 315 9.93 -14.64 20.78
N TYR A 316 10.41 -13.79 19.87
CA TYR A 316 11.22 -12.65 20.24
C TYR A 316 10.34 -11.63 20.98
N THR A 317 10.88 -11.03 22.03
CA THR A 317 10.23 -9.95 22.78
C THR A 317 11.28 -8.88 23.01
N ALA A 318 10.94 -7.63 22.67
CA ALA A 318 11.84 -6.53 22.88
C ALA A 318 12.14 -6.37 24.38
N LYS A 319 13.39 -6.02 24.71
CA LYS A 319 13.76 -5.70 26.09
C LYS A 319 13.04 -4.40 26.49
N PRO A 320 12.48 -4.32 27.71
CA PRO A 320 11.81 -3.11 28.18
C PRO A 320 12.77 -1.91 28.34
#